data_AF-A0A7R9ZZP5-F1
#
_entry.id   AF-A0A7R9ZZP5-F1
#
_cell.length_a   1.000
_cell.length_b   1.000
_cell.length_c   1.000
_cell.angle_alpha   90.00
_cell.angle_beta   90.00
_cell.angle_gamma   90.00
#
_symmetry.space_group_name_H-M   'P 1'
#
loop_
_entity.id
_entity.type
_entity.pdbx_description
1 polymer ?
#
loop_
_entity_poly.entity_id
_entity_poly.type
_entity_poly.pdbx_seq_one_letter_code
_entity_poly.pdbx_strand_id
1 'polypeptide(L)'
;RRPSAALGRSAAGARRRVLTARRCQALIVRLQAVEELPGSLQLLLKRLSRGLAAKGKQHINEEAGTSILGKAVRGVEGALRERRSEAQARVDGAEREREARAAAQAEAESKLCDLRQAVADKKAALAGAARAIEELRAAVTSARAAQKSAEAEVKAGEVRRKQLEAVEKESYEPLKEMPAGGSAGQKRLATLRKFGRDHNFHRELLTVLPAILKKQPDKRRTFDGLALQQLEVEFARRAAALESTVRDGELAVAERAGDLEAAQAALREARERQRTEARELAAAEAAMAAGREAVAEARRHLQRFPRDMKHAGRQLALAEARVAKFEKGPMATFQRAVPPQEEPKVASSPAEIEEPVAEPLGEEDEMEDAEEEDEMEEEMEEERQPE
;
A
#
# COMPACT_ATOMS: atom_id res chain seq x y z
N ARG A 1 -85.87 -65.96 34.05
CA ARG A 1 -85.89 -66.14 35.54
C ARG A 1 -84.71 -65.35 36.12
N ARG A 2 -84.97 -64.51 37.15
CA ARG A 2 -84.01 -63.72 37.98
C ARG A 2 -83.01 -64.64 38.75
N PRO A 3 -82.12 -64.14 39.64
CA PRO A 3 -80.99 -63.18 39.48
C PRO A 3 -79.68 -63.67 40.20
N SER A 4 -78.54 -62.94 40.12
CA SER A 4 -77.72 -62.50 41.28
C SER A 4 -76.26 -62.07 40.98
N ALA A 5 -75.96 -60.83 41.39
CA ALA A 5 -74.76 -60.22 41.99
C ALA A 5 -73.32 -60.75 41.77
N ALA A 6 -72.41 -59.85 41.37
CA ALA A 6 -71.01 -59.81 41.84
C ALA A 6 -70.40 -58.39 41.78
N LEU A 7 -70.39 -57.74 42.95
CA LEU A 7 -69.38 -56.86 43.55
C LEU A 7 -68.44 -56.00 42.67
N GLY A 8 -68.57 -54.68 42.82
CA GLY A 8 -67.58 -53.69 42.44
C GLY A 8 -66.31 -53.74 43.29
N ARG A 9 -65.16 -53.48 42.65
CA ARG A 9 -63.88 -53.25 43.31
C ARG A 9 -63.63 -51.75 43.47
N SER A 10 -63.52 -51.36 44.73
CA SER A 10 -63.17 -50.03 45.24
C SER A 10 -61.80 -49.56 44.75
N ALA A 11 -61.75 -48.31 44.27
CA ALA A 11 -60.52 -47.57 44.02
C ALA A 11 -59.83 -47.25 45.35
N ALA A 12 -58.67 -47.86 45.58
CA ALA A 12 -57.81 -47.55 46.72
C ALA A 12 -57.29 -46.11 46.62
N GLY A 13 -57.53 -45.32 47.66
CA GLY A 13 -57.23 -43.90 47.73
C GLY A 13 -55.74 -43.57 47.52
N ALA A 14 -55.49 -42.64 46.61
CA ALA A 14 -54.21 -41.97 46.46
C ALA A 14 -53.95 -41.09 47.69
N ARG A 15 -53.17 -41.59 48.66
CA ARG A 15 -52.67 -40.77 49.78
C ARG A 15 -51.92 -39.55 49.22
N ARG A 16 -52.37 -38.33 49.56
CA ARG A 16 -51.66 -37.07 49.28
C ARG A 16 -50.20 -37.23 49.72
N ARG A 17 -49.27 -37.22 48.75
CA ARG A 17 -47.84 -37.30 49.04
C ARG A 17 -47.36 -35.93 49.49
N VAL A 18 -47.39 -35.67 50.80
CA VAL A 18 -46.85 -34.45 51.39
C VAL A 18 -45.31 -34.46 51.30
N LEU A 19 -44.71 -33.30 51.04
CA LEU A 19 -43.26 -33.07 51.07
C LEU A 19 -42.74 -33.18 52.50
N THR A 20 -42.40 -34.41 52.92
CA THR A 20 -41.79 -34.64 54.24
C THR A 20 -40.46 -33.88 54.37
N ALA A 21 -40.13 -33.39 55.57
CA ALA A 21 -38.86 -32.72 55.87
C ALA A 21 -37.63 -33.48 55.36
N ARG A 22 -37.66 -34.83 55.41
CA ARG A 22 -36.58 -35.70 54.87
C ARG A 22 -36.40 -35.58 53.35
N ARG A 23 -37.49 -35.45 52.59
CA ARG A 23 -37.46 -35.28 51.13
C ARG A 23 -36.98 -33.88 50.74
N CYS A 24 -37.42 -32.84 51.46
CA CYS A 24 -36.90 -31.48 51.31
C CYS A 24 -35.40 -31.45 51.58
N GLN A 25 -34.94 -32.10 52.65
CA GLN A 25 -33.52 -32.20 52.97
C GLN A 25 -32.73 -32.92 51.86
N ALA A 26 -33.24 -34.03 51.34
CA ALA A 26 -32.60 -34.76 50.23
C ALA A 26 -32.53 -33.92 48.95
N LEU A 27 -33.57 -33.13 48.65
CA LEU A 27 -33.59 -32.18 47.54
C LEU A 27 -32.58 -31.06 47.75
N ILE A 28 -32.49 -30.49 48.96
CA ILE A 28 -31.52 -29.44 49.28
C ILE A 28 -30.09 -29.97 49.12
N VAL A 29 -29.79 -31.18 49.59
CA VAL A 29 -28.47 -31.81 49.41
C VAL A 29 -28.16 -32.02 47.92
N ARG A 30 -29.12 -32.50 47.13
CA ARG A 30 -28.95 -32.69 45.68
C ARG A 30 -28.78 -31.38 44.93
N LEU A 31 -29.49 -30.33 45.33
CA LEU A 31 -29.33 -28.99 44.78
C LEU A 31 -27.97 -28.43 45.15
N GLN A 32 -27.54 -28.54 46.41
CA GLN A 32 -26.22 -28.09 46.86
C GLN A 32 -25.04 -28.80 46.17
N ALA A 33 -25.26 -30.01 45.64
CA ALA A 33 -24.28 -30.73 44.82
C ALA A 33 -24.20 -30.23 43.37
N VAL A 34 -25.10 -29.34 42.94
CA VAL A 34 -24.99 -28.62 41.67
C VAL A 34 -24.05 -27.43 41.91
N GLU A 35 -22.82 -27.53 41.41
CA GLU A 35 -21.74 -26.55 41.61
C GLU A 35 -22.09 -25.13 41.11
N GLU A 36 -23.16 -24.98 40.33
CA GLU A 36 -23.49 -23.76 39.59
C GLU A 36 -24.65 -22.95 40.19
N LEU A 37 -24.93 -23.13 41.48
CA LEU A 37 -25.95 -22.36 42.18
C LEU A 37 -25.48 -20.91 42.44
N PRO A 38 -26.27 -19.89 42.08
CA PRO A 38 -26.05 -18.51 42.53
C PRO A 38 -25.85 -18.44 44.04
N GLY A 39 -24.89 -17.65 44.50
CA GLY A 39 -24.52 -17.57 45.93
C GLY A 39 -25.70 -17.24 46.86
N SER A 40 -26.63 -16.42 46.37
CA SER A 40 -27.90 -16.10 47.05
C SER A 40 -28.79 -17.33 47.28
N LEU A 41 -28.92 -18.21 46.28
CA LEU A 41 -29.66 -19.47 46.38
C LEU A 41 -28.94 -20.49 47.26
N GLN A 42 -27.61 -20.54 47.24
CA GLN A 42 -26.85 -21.40 48.15
C GLN A 42 -27.07 -21.01 49.62
N LEU A 43 -27.07 -19.71 49.93
CA LEU A 43 -27.34 -19.18 51.27
C LEU A 43 -28.76 -19.52 51.72
N LEU A 44 -29.75 -19.36 50.84
CA LEU A 44 -31.15 -19.73 51.11
C LEU A 44 -31.31 -21.25 51.35
N LEU A 45 -30.68 -22.09 50.54
CA LEU A 45 -30.69 -23.55 50.72
C LEU A 45 -30.02 -23.98 52.02
N LYS A 46 -28.89 -23.35 52.39
CA LYS A 46 -28.21 -23.58 53.69
C LYS A 46 -29.08 -23.15 54.88
N ARG A 47 -29.85 -22.06 54.74
CA ARG A 47 -30.77 -21.60 55.79
C ARG A 47 -31.96 -22.55 55.93
N LEU A 48 -32.53 -23.01 54.82
CA LEU A 48 -33.60 -24.01 54.80
C LEU A 48 -33.15 -25.34 55.40
N SER A 49 -31.94 -25.83 55.07
CA SER A 49 -31.43 -27.08 55.62
C SER A 49 -31.23 -27.03 57.13
N ARG A 50 -30.78 -25.89 57.66
CA ARG A 50 -30.64 -25.66 59.11
C ARG A 50 -32.01 -25.63 59.82
N GLY A 51 -33.00 -24.95 59.23
CA GLY A 51 -34.34 -24.88 59.79
C GLY A 51 -35.08 -26.23 59.78
N LEU A 52 -34.87 -27.06 58.76
CA LEU A 52 -35.43 -28.42 58.71
C LEU A 52 -34.76 -29.40 59.70
N ALA A 53 -33.52 -29.12 60.12
CA ALA A 53 -32.79 -29.94 61.10
C ALA A 53 -33.11 -29.59 62.57
N ALA A 54 -33.59 -28.38 62.85
CA ALA A 54 -33.93 -27.92 64.20
C ALA A 54 -35.24 -28.58 64.69
N LYS A 55 -35.12 -29.70 65.40
CA LYS A 55 -36.26 -30.38 66.04
C LYS A 55 -36.86 -29.52 67.16
N GLY A 56 -37.88 -28.71 66.84
CA GLY A 56 -38.88 -28.27 67.82
C GLY A 56 -39.04 -26.78 68.12
N LYS A 57 -38.42 -25.82 67.39
CA LYS A 57 -38.62 -24.37 67.69
C LYS A 57 -38.85 -23.44 66.50
N GLN A 58 -38.69 -23.90 65.25
CA GLN A 58 -39.04 -23.13 64.06
C GLN A 58 -39.78 -24.05 63.09
N HIS A 59 -41.11 -24.10 63.16
CA HIS A 59 -41.89 -24.74 62.12
C HIS A 59 -41.78 -23.85 60.88
N ILE A 60 -40.88 -24.20 59.95
CA ILE A 60 -40.98 -23.67 58.59
C ILE A 60 -42.34 -24.16 58.09
N ASN A 61 -43.26 -23.22 57.83
CA ASN A 61 -44.52 -23.52 57.17
C ASN A 61 -44.21 -24.32 55.91
N GLU A 62 -44.77 -25.53 55.80
CA GLU A 62 -44.42 -26.47 54.72
C GLU A 62 -44.59 -25.81 53.35
N GLU A 63 -45.63 -24.98 53.19
CA GLU A 63 -45.90 -24.16 52.00
C GLU A 63 -44.81 -23.12 51.70
N ALA A 64 -44.27 -22.46 52.73
CA ALA A 64 -43.17 -21.52 52.55
C ALA A 64 -41.88 -22.26 52.14
N GLY A 65 -41.64 -23.44 52.71
CA GLY A 65 -40.50 -24.30 52.35
C GLY A 65 -40.59 -24.84 50.93
N THR A 66 -41.75 -25.32 50.49
CA THR A 66 -41.97 -25.79 49.11
C THR A 66 -41.87 -24.65 48.10
N SER A 67 -42.36 -23.45 48.44
CA SER A 67 -42.25 -22.25 47.61
C SER A 67 -40.80 -21.83 47.39
N ILE A 68 -39.99 -21.73 48.46
CA ILE A 68 -38.57 -21.36 48.34
C ILE A 68 -37.79 -22.44 47.58
N LEU A 69 -38.07 -23.72 47.83
CA LEU A 69 -37.44 -24.82 47.10
C LEU A 69 -37.82 -24.80 45.62
N GLY A 70 -39.09 -24.53 45.29
CA GLY A 70 -39.54 -24.40 43.91
C GLY A 70 -38.89 -23.23 43.18
N LYS A 71 -38.74 -22.08 43.85
CA LYS A 71 -37.98 -20.93 43.31
C LYS A 71 -36.52 -21.31 43.04
N ALA A 72 -35.87 -22.04 43.95
CA ALA A 72 -34.49 -22.48 43.78
C ALA A 72 -34.32 -23.48 42.62
N VAL A 73 -35.20 -24.49 42.54
CA VAL A 73 -35.18 -25.49 41.45
C VAL A 73 -35.39 -24.82 40.09
N ARG A 74 -36.40 -23.94 39.96
CA ARG A 74 -36.64 -23.18 38.72
C ARG A 74 -35.48 -22.24 38.38
N GLY A 75 -34.87 -21.60 39.37
CA GLY A 75 -33.70 -20.75 39.15
C GLY A 75 -32.50 -21.50 38.59
N VAL A 76 -32.19 -22.68 39.13
CA VAL A 76 -31.10 -23.54 38.61
C VAL A 76 -31.43 -24.07 37.21
N GLU A 77 -32.67 -24.49 36.98
CA GLU A 77 -33.12 -24.93 35.65
C GLU A 77 -32.96 -23.83 34.60
N GLY A 78 -33.40 -22.61 34.92
CA GLY A 78 -33.24 -21.44 34.07
C GLY A 78 -31.77 -21.20 33.72
N ALA A 79 -30.89 -21.17 34.73
CA ALA A 79 -29.45 -20.96 34.52
C ALA A 79 -28.80 -22.07 33.68
N LEU A 80 -29.21 -23.33 33.83
CA LEU A 80 -28.68 -24.43 33.02
C LEU A 80 -29.19 -24.36 31.56
N ARG A 81 -30.45 -23.97 31.35
CA ARG A 81 -31.01 -23.77 30.01
C ARG A 81 -30.37 -22.58 29.30
N GLU A 82 -30.11 -21.49 30.01
CA GLU A 82 -29.40 -20.33 29.50
C GLU A 82 -27.99 -20.73 29.02
N ARG A 83 -27.22 -21.44 29.85
CA ARG A 83 -25.89 -21.96 29.45
C ARG A 83 -25.94 -22.88 28.23
N ARG A 84 -26.96 -23.75 28.14
CA ARG A 84 -27.17 -24.58 26.96
C ARG A 84 -27.46 -23.70 25.74
N SER A 85 -28.31 -22.69 25.87
CA SER A 85 -28.65 -21.76 24.78
C SER A 85 -27.42 -20.98 24.31
N GLU A 86 -26.58 -20.49 25.23
CA GLU A 86 -25.33 -19.82 24.88
C GLU A 86 -24.35 -20.75 24.15
N ALA A 87 -24.19 -21.98 24.64
CA ALA A 87 -23.33 -22.97 23.99
C ALA A 87 -23.87 -23.39 22.62
N GLN A 88 -25.19 -23.50 22.47
CA GLN A 88 -25.85 -23.78 21.20
C GLN A 88 -25.66 -22.63 20.23
N ALA A 89 -25.88 -21.39 20.66
CA ALA A 89 -25.67 -20.20 19.83
C ALA A 89 -24.22 -20.09 19.33
N ARG A 90 -23.22 -20.49 20.11
CA ARG A 90 -21.82 -20.56 19.67
C ARG A 90 -21.60 -21.59 18.56
N VAL A 91 -22.26 -22.75 18.65
CA VAL A 91 -22.18 -23.79 17.61
C VAL A 91 -22.95 -23.38 16.37
N ASP A 92 -24.11 -22.74 16.52
CA ASP A 92 -24.94 -22.27 15.39
C ASP A 92 -24.27 -21.10 14.65
N GLY A 93 -23.54 -20.24 15.37
CA GLY A 93 -22.77 -19.12 14.79
C GLY A 93 -21.44 -19.53 14.15
N ALA A 94 -21.06 -20.79 14.24
CA ALA A 94 -19.76 -21.30 13.81
C ALA A 94 -19.45 -21.09 12.34
N GLU A 95 -20.39 -21.44 11.44
CA GLU A 95 -20.14 -21.35 10.00
C GLU A 95 -19.94 -19.88 9.60
N ARG A 96 -20.70 -18.94 10.18
CA ARG A 96 -20.48 -17.50 9.98
C ARG A 96 -19.08 -17.06 10.44
N GLU A 97 -18.61 -17.55 11.58
CA GLU A 97 -17.26 -17.25 12.05
C GLU A 97 -16.18 -17.85 11.12
N ARG A 98 -16.41 -19.06 10.61
CA ARG A 98 -15.53 -19.71 9.64
C ARG A 98 -15.44 -18.92 8.35
N GLU A 99 -16.59 -18.53 7.80
CA GLU A 99 -16.71 -17.70 6.60
C GLU A 99 -15.99 -16.36 6.80
N ALA A 100 -16.19 -15.71 7.95
CA ALA A 100 -15.48 -14.46 8.27
C ALA A 100 -13.95 -14.66 8.35
N ARG A 101 -13.46 -15.75 8.96
CA ARG A 101 -12.02 -16.06 9.01
C ARG A 101 -11.45 -16.38 7.62
N ALA A 102 -12.21 -17.08 6.78
CA ALA A 102 -11.82 -17.40 5.41
C ALA A 102 -11.79 -16.16 4.51
N ALA A 103 -12.79 -15.28 4.64
CA ALA A 103 -12.83 -13.99 3.95
C ALA A 103 -11.64 -13.11 4.34
N ALA A 104 -11.31 -13.03 5.64
CA ALA A 104 -10.13 -12.29 6.11
C ALA A 104 -8.81 -12.85 5.56
N GLN A 105 -8.71 -14.18 5.39
CA GLN A 105 -7.56 -14.79 4.73
C GLN A 105 -7.49 -14.40 3.25
N ALA A 106 -8.60 -14.51 2.52
CA ALA A 106 -8.66 -14.18 1.10
C ALA A 106 -8.32 -12.70 0.85
N GLU A 107 -8.84 -11.79 1.68
CA GLU A 107 -8.53 -10.37 1.62
C GLU A 107 -7.04 -10.09 1.88
N ALA A 108 -6.44 -10.75 2.88
CA ALA A 108 -5.01 -10.61 3.17
C ALA A 108 -4.13 -11.14 2.01
N GLU A 109 -4.55 -12.24 1.37
CA GLU A 109 -3.84 -12.82 0.22
C GLU A 109 -3.93 -11.94 -1.02
N SER A 110 -5.10 -11.36 -1.29
CA SER A 110 -5.31 -10.37 -2.36
C SER A 110 -4.43 -9.14 -2.16
N LYS A 111 -4.46 -8.52 -0.96
CA LYS A 111 -3.58 -7.40 -0.61
C LYS A 111 -2.09 -7.72 -0.76
N LEU A 112 -1.69 -8.96 -0.45
CA LEU A 112 -0.29 -9.39 -0.64
C LEU A 112 0.08 -9.48 -2.13
N CYS A 113 -0.87 -9.82 -3.01
CA CYS A 113 -0.68 -9.78 -4.45
C CYS A 113 -0.42 -8.33 -4.91
N ASP A 114 -1.27 -7.38 -4.51
CA ASP A 114 -1.11 -5.96 -4.84
C ASP A 114 0.24 -5.41 -4.36
N LEU A 115 0.65 -5.77 -3.14
CA LEU A 115 1.94 -5.36 -2.59
C LEU A 115 3.14 -5.95 -3.36
N ARG A 116 3.01 -7.15 -3.93
CA ARG A 116 4.05 -7.73 -4.79
C ARG A 116 4.14 -6.98 -6.11
N GLN A 117 2.99 -6.63 -6.71
CA GLN A 117 2.96 -5.83 -7.94
C GLN A 117 3.59 -4.46 -7.70
N ALA A 118 3.23 -3.78 -6.61
CA ALA A 118 3.83 -2.51 -6.23
C ALA A 118 5.35 -2.58 -6.08
N VAL A 119 5.90 -3.66 -5.49
CA VAL A 119 7.35 -3.87 -5.42
C VAL A 119 7.96 -4.06 -6.81
N ALA A 120 7.31 -4.80 -7.71
CA ALA A 120 7.77 -4.99 -9.08
C ALA A 120 7.81 -3.65 -9.86
N ASP A 121 6.74 -2.87 -9.78
CA ASP A 121 6.64 -1.55 -10.43
C ASP A 121 7.72 -0.60 -9.93
N LYS A 122 7.96 -0.55 -8.62
CA LYS A 122 9.01 0.30 -8.02
C LYS A 122 10.42 -0.16 -8.40
N LYS A 123 10.65 -1.47 -8.60
CA LYS A 123 11.93 -1.97 -9.15
C LYS A 123 12.13 -1.52 -10.59
N ALA A 124 11.08 -1.59 -11.41
CA ALA A 124 11.13 -1.12 -12.79
C ALA A 124 11.39 0.39 -12.87
N ALA A 125 10.71 1.18 -12.03
CA ALA A 125 10.92 2.63 -11.93
C ALA A 125 12.36 2.98 -11.52
N LEU A 126 12.91 2.30 -10.50
CA LEU A 126 14.30 2.50 -10.07
C LEU A 126 15.30 2.13 -11.17
N ALA A 127 15.07 1.05 -11.92
CA ALA A 127 15.90 0.66 -13.06
C ALA A 127 15.83 1.70 -14.19
N GLY A 128 14.64 2.23 -14.48
CA GLY A 128 14.44 3.33 -15.43
C GLY A 128 15.21 4.59 -15.02
N ALA A 129 15.13 4.98 -13.74
CA ALA A 129 15.88 6.12 -13.21
C ALA A 129 17.40 5.93 -13.31
N ALA A 130 17.90 4.70 -13.11
CA ALA A 130 19.31 4.39 -13.28
C ALA A 130 19.77 4.53 -14.74
N ARG A 131 18.98 4.05 -15.72
CA ARG A 131 19.26 4.23 -17.15
C ARG A 131 19.30 5.70 -17.55
N ALA A 132 18.32 6.49 -17.11
CA ALA A 132 18.27 7.93 -17.36
C ALA A 132 19.52 8.67 -16.83
N ILE A 133 20.06 8.24 -15.68
CA ILE A 133 21.30 8.81 -15.15
C ILE A 133 22.50 8.54 -16.07
N GLU A 134 22.60 7.34 -16.65
CA GLU A 134 23.70 7.02 -17.57
C GLU A 134 23.59 7.82 -18.88
N GLU A 135 22.38 7.96 -19.43
CA GLU A 135 22.12 8.81 -20.60
C GLU A 135 22.50 10.28 -20.33
N LEU A 136 22.10 10.81 -19.18
CA LEU A 136 22.42 12.18 -18.78
C LEU A 136 23.92 12.39 -18.51
N ARG A 137 24.64 11.35 -18.03
CA ARG A 137 26.11 11.40 -17.93
C ARG A 137 26.73 11.49 -19.32
N ALA A 138 26.26 10.70 -20.28
CA ALA A 138 26.72 10.78 -21.66
C ALA A 138 26.46 12.18 -22.24
N ALA A 139 25.28 12.76 -22.02
CA ALA A 139 24.95 14.12 -22.43
C ALA A 139 25.90 15.16 -21.83
N VAL A 140 26.21 15.09 -20.53
CA VAL A 140 27.20 15.97 -19.87
C VAL A 140 28.59 15.82 -20.49
N THR A 141 29.04 14.59 -20.78
CA THR A 141 30.35 14.38 -21.43
C THR A 141 30.41 14.97 -22.83
N SER A 142 29.33 14.81 -23.61
CA SER A 142 29.20 15.36 -24.96
C SER A 142 29.19 16.89 -24.95
N ALA A 143 28.35 17.51 -24.11
CA ALA A 143 28.26 18.96 -23.96
C ALA A 143 29.61 19.57 -23.55
N ARG A 144 30.32 18.91 -22.62
CA ARG A 144 31.67 19.36 -22.19
C ARG A 144 32.70 19.24 -23.32
N ALA A 145 32.64 18.21 -24.15
CA ALA A 145 33.52 18.07 -25.30
C ALA A 145 33.24 19.17 -26.35
N ALA A 146 31.96 19.43 -26.64
CA ALA A 146 31.54 20.49 -27.55
C ALA A 146 31.99 21.88 -27.07
N GLN A 147 31.80 22.19 -25.78
CA GLN A 147 32.26 23.44 -25.18
C GLN A 147 33.78 23.62 -25.35
N LYS A 148 34.58 22.58 -25.02
CA LYS A 148 36.04 22.62 -25.16
C LYS A 148 36.49 22.82 -26.61
N SER A 149 35.80 22.21 -27.57
CA SER A 149 36.10 22.39 -29.00
C SER A 149 35.85 23.84 -29.42
N ALA A 150 34.70 24.40 -29.06
CA ALA A 150 34.36 25.80 -29.35
C ALA A 150 35.37 26.77 -28.73
N GLU A 151 35.77 26.55 -27.47
CA GLU A 151 36.80 27.36 -26.81
C GLU A 151 38.16 27.28 -27.53
N ALA A 152 38.53 26.10 -28.04
CA ALA A 152 39.78 25.92 -28.77
C ALA A 152 39.75 26.65 -30.13
N GLU A 153 38.61 26.63 -30.81
CA GLU A 153 38.40 27.36 -32.07
C GLU A 153 38.47 28.87 -31.89
N VAL A 154 37.82 29.41 -30.84
CA VAL A 154 37.90 30.84 -30.48
C VAL A 154 39.35 31.23 -30.21
N LYS A 155 40.07 30.49 -29.36
CA LYS A 155 41.49 30.74 -29.06
C LYS A 155 42.35 30.70 -30.32
N ALA A 156 42.11 29.74 -31.22
CA ALA A 156 42.83 29.67 -32.50
C ALA A 156 42.53 30.88 -33.39
N GLY A 157 41.28 31.34 -33.43
CA GLY A 157 40.86 32.57 -34.11
C GLY A 157 41.57 33.81 -33.56
N GLU A 158 41.62 33.97 -32.24
CA GLU A 158 42.31 35.07 -31.57
C GLU A 158 43.82 35.09 -31.85
N VAL A 159 44.47 33.91 -31.83
CA VAL A 159 45.90 33.80 -32.17
C VAL A 159 46.16 34.25 -33.61
N ARG A 160 45.32 33.82 -34.55
CA ARG A 160 45.42 34.26 -35.96
C ARG A 160 45.18 35.75 -36.11
N ARG A 161 44.22 36.33 -35.37
CA ARG A 161 43.95 37.77 -35.35
C ARG A 161 45.17 38.56 -34.85
N LYS A 162 45.76 38.16 -33.72
CA LYS A 162 46.98 38.77 -33.17
C LYS A 162 48.17 38.66 -34.12
N GLN A 163 48.33 37.53 -34.82
CA GLN A 163 49.38 37.36 -35.83
C GLN A 163 49.18 38.29 -37.03
N LEU A 164 47.94 38.48 -37.50
CA LEU A 164 47.61 39.43 -38.56
C LEU A 164 48.00 40.86 -38.17
N GLU A 165 47.56 41.31 -36.99
CA GLU A 165 47.87 42.64 -36.45
C GLU A 165 49.38 42.86 -36.27
N ALA A 166 50.12 41.83 -35.80
CA ALA A 166 51.56 41.91 -35.65
C ALA A 166 52.29 42.01 -36.99
N VAL A 167 51.89 41.22 -38.00
CA VAL A 167 52.49 41.30 -39.35
C VAL A 167 52.19 42.64 -40.01
N GLU A 168 50.98 43.16 -39.84
CA GLU A 168 50.59 44.49 -40.33
C GLU A 168 51.50 45.58 -39.73
N LYS A 169 51.63 45.63 -38.40
CA LYS A 169 52.41 46.66 -37.68
C LYS A 169 53.93 46.50 -37.79
N GLU A 170 54.43 45.27 -37.66
CA GLU A 170 55.89 45.03 -37.54
C GLU A 170 56.57 44.78 -38.89
N SER A 171 55.82 44.30 -39.88
CA SER A 171 56.35 43.97 -41.21
C SER A 171 55.85 44.91 -42.30
N TYR A 172 54.54 45.17 -42.39
CA TYR A 172 53.98 45.98 -43.48
C TYR A 172 54.18 47.48 -43.28
N GLU A 173 53.76 48.06 -42.15
CA GLU A 173 53.86 49.51 -41.89
C GLU A 173 55.29 50.06 -42.09
N PRO A 174 56.37 49.43 -41.58
CA PRO A 174 57.71 49.95 -41.79
C PRO A 174 58.18 49.89 -43.25
N LEU A 175 57.63 48.97 -44.05
CA LEU A 175 57.92 48.86 -45.48
C LEU A 175 57.16 49.92 -46.30
N LYS A 176 56.13 50.56 -45.73
CA LYS A 176 55.50 51.74 -46.36
C LYS A 176 56.45 52.94 -46.30
N GLU A 177 57.04 53.18 -45.14
CA GLU A 177 57.90 54.35 -44.88
C GLU A 177 59.35 54.17 -45.37
N MET A 178 59.86 52.94 -45.39
CA MET A 178 61.23 52.66 -45.82
C MET A 178 61.28 51.58 -46.90
N PRO A 179 62.16 51.70 -47.91
CA PRO A 179 62.34 50.64 -48.90
C PRO A 179 62.83 49.35 -48.22
N ALA A 180 62.50 48.20 -48.81
CA ALA A 180 62.93 46.87 -48.37
C ALA A 180 64.44 46.60 -48.63
N GLY A 181 65.30 47.58 -48.37
CA GLY A 181 66.75 47.49 -48.49
C GLY A 181 67.38 46.73 -47.33
N GLY A 182 68.56 46.16 -47.58
CA GLY A 182 69.32 45.42 -46.57
C GLY A 182 68.65 44.12 -46.10
N SER A 183 69.27 43.47 -45.11
CA SER A 183 68.82 42.17 -44.61
C SER A 183 67.48 42.26 -43.85
N ALA A 184 67.27 43.32 -43.06
CA ALA A 184 66.05 43.51 -42.28
C ALA A 184 64.80 43.74 -43.15
N GLY A 185 64.91 44.58 -44.19
CA GLY A 185 63.82 44.83 -45.14
C GLY A 185 63.43 43.58 -45.92
N GLN A 186 64.40 42.80 -46.38
CA GLN A 186 64.13 41.52 -47.04
C GLN A 186 63.46 40.49 -46.12
N LYS A 187 63.83 40.44 -44.84
CA LYS A 187 63.16 39.57 -43.84
C LYS A 187 61.69 39.95 -43.66
N ARG A 188 61.38 41.24 -43.45
CA ARG A 188 59.99 41.73 -43.35
C ARG A 188 59.16 41.39 -44.59
N LEU A 189 59.74 41.58 -45.79
CA LEU A 189 59.10 41.24 -47.05
C LEU A 189 58.82 39.73 -47.16
N ALA A 190 59.77 38.89 -46.74
CA ALA A 190 59.59 37.44 -46.74
C ALA A 190 58.48 37.01 -45.77
N THR A 191 58.46 37.57 -44.55
CA THR A 191 57.39 37.37 -43.56
C THR A 191 56.03 37.77 -44.13
N LEU A 192 55.91 38.96 -44.69
CA LEU A 192 54.68 39.48 -45.28
C LEU A 192 54.15 38.57 -46.41
N ARG A 193 55.03 38.13 -47.31
CA ARG A 193 54.62 37.24 -48.41
C ARG A 193 54.23 35.85 -47.90
N LYS A 194 54.93 35.33 -46.90
CA LYS A 194 54.58 34.04 -46.29
C LYS A 194 53.20 34.13 -45.65
N PHE A 195 53.02 35.12 -44.78
CA PHE A 195 51.75 35.37 -44.11
C PHE A 195 50.61 35.59 -45.10
N GLY A 196 50.80 36.41 -46.12
CA GLY A 196 49.79 36.64 -47.16
C GLY A 196 49.39 35.36 -47.89
N ARG A 197 50.32 34.42 -48.13
CA ARG A 197 49.98 33.11 -48.70
C ARG A 197 49.17 32.27 -47.72
N ASP A 198 49.62 32.19 -46.46
CA ASP A 198 48.98 31.39 -45.41
C ASP A 198 47.55 31.88 -45.12
N HIS A 199 47.26 33.17 -45.36
CA HIS A 199 45.96 33.81 -45.16
C HIS A 199 45.21 34.11 -46.47
N ASN A 200 45.58 33.47 -47.59
CA ASN A 200 44.88 33.56 -48.87
C ASN A 200 44.70 35.00 -49.39
N PHE A 201 45.73 35.83 -49.28
CA PHE A 201 45.78 37.14 -49.95
C PHE A 201 45.91 36.91 -51.46
N HIS A 202 45.49 37.88 -52.27
CA HIS A 202 45.56 37.77 -53.74
C HIS A 202 46.99 37.45 -54.21
N ARG A 203 47.15 36.34 -54.95
CA ARG A 203 48.46 35.77 -55.31
C ARG A 203 49.26 36.72 -56.21
N GLU A 204 48.58 37.40 -57.11
CA GLU A 204 49.13 38.38 -58.05
C GLU A 204 49.69 39.57 -57.27
N LEU A 205 48.95 40.05 -56.27
CA LEU A 205 49.39 41.11 -55.37
C LEU A 205 50.67 40.70 -54.63
N LEU A 206 50.71 39.49 -54.05
CA LEU A 206 51.90 38.96 -53.37
C LEU A 206 53.11 38.75 -54.29
N THR A 207 52.90 38.68 -55.60
CA THR A 207 53.95 38.51 -56.62
C THR A 207 54.56 39.85 -57.00
N VAL A 208 53.77 40.93 -57.07
CA VAL A 208 54.27 42.27 -57.42
C VAL A 208 54.85 43.03 -56.23
N LEU A 209 54.39 42.76 -55.00
CA LEU A 209 54.85 43.45 -53.78
C LEU A 209 56.38 43.56 -53.61
N PRO A 210 57.21 42.54 -53.89
CA PRO A 210 58.67 42.66 -53.82
C PRO A 210 59.25 43.78 -54.67
N ALA A 211 58.76 43.94 -55.90
CA ALA A 211 59.26 44.95 -56.83
C ALA A 211 58.85 46.35 -56.38
N ILE A 212 57.67 46.46 -55.76
CA ILE A 212 57.10 47.71 -55.27
C ILE A 212 57.81 48.16 -53.98
N LEU A 213 57.85 47.30 -52.97
CA LEU A 213 58.37 47.61 -51.64
C LEU A 213 59.91 47.79 -51.62
N LYS A 214 60.65 47.31 -52.64
CA LYS A 214 62.08 47.61 -52.81
C LYS A 214 62.36 49.04 -53.30
N LYS A 215 61.39 49.71 -53.92
CA LYS A 215 61.54 51.10 -54.38
C LYS A 215 61.49 52.05 -53.19
N GLN A 216 62.24 53.15 -53.29
CA GLN A 216 62.08 54.30 -52.39
C GLN A 216 60.64 54.82 -52.44
N PRO A 217 60.03 55.24 -51.32
CA PRO A 217 58.67 55.76 -51.28
C PRO A 217 58.39 56.81 -52.36
N ASP A 218 59.29 57.79 -52.53
CA ASP A 218 59.17 58.87 -53.53
C ASP A 218 59.23 58.39 -54.99
N LYS A 219 59.75 57.17 -55.22
CA LYS A 219 59.87 56.56 -56.55
C LYS A 219 58.70 55.63 -56.88
N ARG A 220 57.76 55.44 -55.95
CA ARG A 220 56.55 54.64 -56.17
C ARG A 220 55.58 55.43 -57.05
N ARG A 221 55.17 54.84 -58.18
CA ARG A 221 54.22 55.44 -59.13
C ARG A 221 52.78 55.12 -58.73
N THR A 222 51.81 55.65 -59.47
CA THR A 222 50.37 55.43 -59.22
C THR A 222 49.99 53.95 -59.06
N PHE A 223 50.51 53.07 -59.93
CA PHE A 223 50.26 51.62 -59.83
C PHE A 223 50.83 51.01 -58.54
N ASP A 224 52.01 51.47 -58.11
CA ASP A 224 52.64 51.02 -56.87
C ASP A 224 51.77 51.40 -55.66
N GLY A 225 51.21 52.62 -55.66
CA GLY A 225 50.28 53.09 -54.63
C GLY A 225 48.98 52.30 -54.59
N LEU A 226 48.37 52.00 -55.74
CA LEU A 226 47.15 51.20 -55.83
C LEU A 226 47.35 49.77 -55.28
N ALA A 227 48.50 49.15 -55.55
CA ALA A 227 48.80 47.82 -55.00
C ALA A 227 48.94 47.85 -53.47
N LEU A 228 49.54 48.90 -52.89
CA LEU A 228 49.64 49.06 -51.44
C LEU A 228 48.25 49.29 -50.80
N GLN A 229 47.42 50.11 -51.42
CA GLN A 229 46.02 50.30 -51.00
C GLN A 229 45.25 48.97 -51.05
N GLN A 230 45.41 48.18 -52.11
CA GLN A 230 44.76 46.88 -52.20
C GLN A 230 45.26 45.91 -51.11
N LEU A 231 46.53 45.98 -50.72
CA LEU A 231 47.07 45.19 -49.61
C LEU A 231 46.46 45.61 -48.26
N GLU A 232 46.27 46.90 -48.02
CA GLU A 232 45.57 47.42 -46.83
C GLU A 232 44.12 46.95 -46.78
N VAL A 233 43.42 46.98 -47.92
CA VAL A 233 42.06 46.44 -48.04
C VAL A 233 42.05 44.95 -47.71
N GLU A 234 43.05 44.18 -48.15
CA GLU A 234 43.19 42.77 -47.80
C GLU A 234 43.41 42.56 -46.29
N PHE A 235 44.28 43.33 -45.64
CA PHE A 235 44.48 43.29 -44.19
C PHE A 235 43.18 43.61 -43.44
N ALA A 236 42.54 44.73 -43.76
CA ALA A 236 41.29 45.15 -43.14
C ALA A 236 40.17 44.10 -43.32
N ARG A 237 40.03 43.55 -44.53
CA ARG A 237 39.07 42.48 -44.83
C ARG A 237 39.33 41.24 -43.99
N ARG A 238 40.58 40.81 -43.86
CA ARG A 238 40.95 39.62 -43.08
C ARG A 238 40.81 39.85 -41.58
N ALA A 239 41.10 41.05 -41.10
CA ALA A 239 40.91 41.45 -39.71
C ALA A 239 39.42 41.39 -39.35
N ALA A 240 38.57 42.02 -40.15
CA ALA A 240 37.12 42.01 -39.95
C ALA A 240 36.54 40.57 -40.00
N ALA A 241 37.01 39.73 -40.91
CA ALA A 241 36.58 38.34 -41.00
C ALA A 241 36.98 37.51 -39.76
N LEU A 242 38.22 37.67 -39.27
CA LEU A 242 38.69 37.00 -38.04
C LEU A 242 37.97 37.53 -36.80
N GLU A 243 37.72 38.83 -36.72
CA GLU A 243 36.94 39.44 -35.64
C GLU A 243 35.51 38.90 -35.61
N SER A 244 34.83 38.81 -36.76
CA SER A 244 33.53 38.16 -36.86
C SER A 244 33.60 36.72 -36.37
N THR A 245 34.58 35.95 -36.85
CA THR A 245 34.72 34.52 -36.48
C THR A 245 34.93 34.35 -34.97
N VAL A 246 35.74 35.20 -34.36
CA VAL A 246 35.97 35.18 -32.89
C VAL A 246 34.68 35.52 -32.16
N ARG A 247 33.97 36.58 -32.58
CA ARG A 247 32.71 36.99 -31.97
C ARG A 247 31.63 35.91 -32.06
N ASP A 248 31.46 35.30 -33.23
CA ASP A 248 30.50 34.22 -33.45
C ASP A 248 30.88 32.98 -32.61
N GLY A 249 32.17 32.68 -32.52
CA GLY A 249 32.68 31.61 -31.67
C GLY A 249 32.48 31.87 -30.16
N GLU A 250 32.63 33.11 -29.68
CA GLU A 250 32.34 33.49 -28.29
C GLU A 250 30.87 33.29 -27.93
N LEU A 251 29.96 33.63 -28.85
CA LEU A 251 28.53 33.35 -28.70
C LEU A 251 28.28 31.84 -28.61
N ALA A 252 28.88 31.06 -29.51
CA ALA A 252 28.77 29.60 -29.48
C ALA A 252 29.33 29.01 -28.17
N VAL A 253 30.45 29.53 -27.64
CA VAL A 253 30.98 29.10 -26.33
C VAL A 253 29.99 29.38 -25.21
N ALA A 254 29.34 30.55 -25.22
CA ALA A 254 28.33 30.89 -24.22
C ALA A 254 27.10 29.97 -24.29
N GLU A 255 26.60 29.69 -25.50
CA GLU A 255 25.51 28.74 -25.72
C GLU A 255 25.88 27.33 -25.22
N ARG A 256 27.07 26.83 -25.56
CA ARG A 256 27.56 25.52 -25.11
C ARG A 256 27.80 25.44 -23.61
N ALA A 257 28.17 26.55 -22.97
CA ALA A 257 28.23 26.62 -21.52
C ALA A 257 26.83 26.47 -20.90
N GLY A 258 25.82 27.13 -21.49
CA GLY A 258 24.41 26.96 -21.11
C GLY A 258 23.92 25.52 -21.29
N ASP A 259 24.22 24.88 -22.42
CA ASP A 259 23.90 23.47 -22.68
C ASP A 259 24.52 22.54 -21.61
N LEU A 260 25.79 22.79 -21.24
CA LEU A 260 26.47 22.00 -20.22
C LEU A 260 25.83 22.20 -18.83
N GLU A 261 25.51 23.43 -18.45
CA GLU A 261 24.84 23.73 -17.18
C GLU A 261 23.46 23.05 -17.11
N ALA A 262 22.68 23.12 -18.19
CA ALA A 262 21.39 22.46 -18.30
C ALA A 262 21.51 20.93 -18.16
N ALA A 263 22.46 20.31 -18.87
CA ALA A 263 22.73 18.87 -18.77
C ALA A 263 23.16 18.46 -17.36
N GLN A 264 23.98 19.28 -16.69
CA GLN A 264 24.38 19.04 -15.30
C GLN A 264 23.21 19.17 -14.32
N ALA A 265 22.33 20.15 -14.52
CA ALA A 265 21.14 20.33 -13.70
C ALA A 265 20.19 19.12 -13.85
N ALA A 266 19.92 18.69 -15.08
CA ALA A 266 19.12 17.49 -15.36
C ALA A 266 19.71 16.23 -14.71
N LEU A 267 21.04 16.04 -14.77
CA LEU A 267 21.71 14.94 -14.10
C LEU A 267 21.56 14.98 -12.57
N ARG A 268 21.59 16.17 -11.95
CA ARG A 268 21.35 16.32 -10.50
C ARG A 268 19.91 15.94 -10.15
N GLU A 269 18.94 16.43 -10.92
CA GLU A 269 17.53 16.11 -10.71
C GLU A 269 17.26 14.60 -10.85
N ALA A 270 17.80 13.96 -11.89
CA ALA A 270 17.65 12.51 -12.08
C ALA A 270 18.24 11.70 -10.91
N ARG A 271 19.34 12.16 -10.30
CA ARG A 271 19.91 11.52 -9.10
C ARG A 271 19.01 11.67 -7.88
N GLU A 272 18.37 12.82 -7.68
CA GLU A 272 17.40 12.97 -6.59
C GLU A 272 16.17 12.10 -6.82
N ARG A 273 15.66 12.03 -8.06
CA ARG A 273 14.58 11.11 -8.42
C ARG A 273 14.95 9.66 -8.11
N GLN A 274 16.13 9.19 -8.52
CA GLN A 274 16.60 7.83 -8.20
C GLN A 274 16.63 7.55 -6.69
N ARG A 275 17.04 8.53 -5.87
CA ARG A 275 17.03 8.38 -4.41
C ARG A 275 15.61 8.28 -3.85
N THR A 276 14.67 9.05 -4.39
CA THR A 276 13.26 8.96 -4.03
C THR A 276 12.70 7.58 -4.39
N GLU A 277 12.91 7.12 -5.62
CA GLU A 277 12.47 5.78 -6.07
C GLU A 277 13.06 4.66 -5.21
N ALA A 278 14.33 4.78 -4.80
CA ALA A 278 14.96 3.80 -3.90
C ALA A 278 14.32 3.76 -2.51
N ARG A 279 13.89 4.91 -1.97
CA ARG A 279 13.16 4.98 -0.69
C ARG A 279 11.76 4.40 -0.83
N GLU A 280 11.07 4.69 -1.92
CA GLU A 280 9.74 4.15 -2.19
C GLU A 280 9.77 2.63 -2.36
N LEU A 281 10.79 2.10 -3.05
CA LEU A 281 11.02 0.66 -3.14
C LEU A 281 11.22 0.04 -1.75
N ALA A 282 12.06 0.63 -0.91
CA ALA A 282 12.29 0.12 0.45
C ALA A 282 11.00 0.12 1.29
N ALA A 283 10.17 1.17 1.15
CA ALA A 283 8.87 1.23 1.81
C ALA A 283 7.90 0.14 1.30
N ALA A 284 7.85 -0.09 -0.02
CA ALA A 284 7.04 -1.13 -0.62
C ALA A 284 7.47 -2.53 -0.18
N GLU A 285 8.78 -2.80 -0.09
CA GLU A 285 9.31 -4.07 0.40
C GLU A 285 8.97 -4.31 1.87
N ALA A 286 9.03 -3.28 2.72
CA ALA A 286 8.59 -3.35 4.10
C ALA A 286 7.09 -3.62 4.22
N ALA A 287 6.26 -2.95 3.41
CA ALA A 287 4.83 -3.19 3.36
C ALA A 287 4.51 -4.63 2.91
N MET A 288 5.21 -5.15 1.89
CA MET A 288 5.08 -6.54 1.46
C MET A 288 5.45 -7.51 2.59
N ALA A 289 6.49 -7.23 3.38
CA ALA A 289 6.86 -8.07 4.52
C ALA A 289 5.73 -8.11 5.57
N ALA A 290 5.15 -6.95 5.93
CA ALA A 290 4.00 -6.88 6.82
C ALA A 290 2.77 -7.61 6.25
N GLY A 291 2.53 -7.51 4.94
CA GLY A 291 1.46 -8.25 4.25
C GLY A 291 1.63 -9.76 4.36
N ARG A 292 2.87 -10.28 4.29
CA ARG A 292 3.16 -11.71 4.49
C ARG A 292 2.84 -12.16 5.92
N GLU A 293 3.13 -11.34 6.91
CA GLU A 293 2.80 -11.62 8.31
C GLU A 293 1.28 -11.66 8.53
N ALA A 294 0.54 -10.72 7.94
CA ALA A 294 -0.92 -10.68 7.99
C ALA A 294 -1.55 -11.94 7.39
N VAL A 295 -1.07 -12.40 6.23
CA VAL A 295 -1.51 -13.67 5.63
C VAL A 295 -1.21 -14.85 6.55
N ALA A 296 -0.02 -14.90 7.15
CA ALA A 296 0.35 -15.96 8.06
C ALA A 296 -0.53 -15.99 9.32
N GLU A 297 -0.88 -14.83 9.86
CA GLU A 297 -1.80 -14.69 10.99
C GLU A 297 -3.22 -15.15 10.60
N ALA A 298 -3.79 -14.64 9.51
CA ALA A 298 -5.12 -15.03 9.05
C ALA A 298 -5.24 -16.54 8.82
N ARG A 299 -4.22 -17.14 8.19
CA ARG A 299 -4.13 -18.61 8.01
C ARG A 299 -4.09 -19.35 9.35
N ARG A 300 -3.33 -18.87 10.34
CA ARG A 300 -3.29 -19.47 11.69
C ARG A 300 -4.65 -19.38 12.39
N HIS A 301 -5.37 -18.26 12.23
CA HIS A 301 -6.72 -18.10 12.78
C HIS A 301 -7.69 -19.10 12.17
N LEU A 302 -7.67 -19.29 10.85
CA LEU A 302 -8.50 -20.29 10.18
C LEU A 302 -8.11 -21.72 10.59
N GLN A 303 -6.81 -22.04 10.66
CA GLN A 303 -6.33 -23.36 11.09
C GLN A 303 -6.70 -23.72 12.54
N ARG A 304 -6.86 -22.74 13.43
CA ARG A 304 -7.29 -22.98 14.82
C ARG A 304 -8.79 -23.23 14.95
N PHE A 305 -9.58 -22.82 13.96
CA PHE A 305 -11.05 -22.90 13.99
C PHE A 305 -11.60 -24.30 14.30
N PRO A 306 -11.11 -25.42 13.71
CA PRO A 306 -11.61 -26.76 14.05
C PRO A 306 -11.43 -27.13 15.53
N ARG A 307 -10.36 -26.64 16.17
CA ARG A 307 -10.13 -26.86 17.60
C ARG A 307 -11.11 -26.05 18.45
N ASP A 308 -11.34 -24.80 18.07
CA ASP A 308 -12.31 -23.91 18.71
C ASP A 308 -13.71 -24.53 18.64
N MET A 309 -14.08 -25.05 17.46
CA MET A 309 -15.34 -25.75 17.22
C MET A 309 -15.50 -27.02 18.05
N LYS A 310 -14.45 -27.86 18.12
CA LYS A 310 -14.46 -29.04 18.97
C LYS A 310 -14.63 -28.67 20.44
N HIS A 311 -14.06 -27.56 20.88
CA HIS A 311 -14.26 -27.06 22.24
C HIS A 311 -15.71 -26.60 22.46
N ALA A 312 -16.25 -25.79 21.55
CA ALA A 312 -17.65 -25.34 21.61
C ALA A 312 -18.64 -26.53 21.65
N GLY A 313 -18.45 -27.53 20.77
CA GLY A 313 -19.28 -28.73 20.77
C GLY A 313 -19.20 -29.55 22.07
N ARG A 314 -18.02 -29.66 22.69
CA ARG A 314 -17.88 -30.29 24.02
C ARG A 314 -18.61 -29.52 25.11
N GLN A 315 -18.57 -28.19 25.08
CA GLN A 315 -19.28 -27.33 26.04
C GLN A 315 -20.80 -27.49 25.88
N LEU A 316 -21.29 -27.53 24.65
CA LEU A 316 -22.70 -27.80 24.37
C LEU A 316 -23.12 -29.18 24.93
N ALA A 317 -22.41 -30.25 24.57
CA ALA A 317 -22.72 -31.59 25.05
C ALA A 317 -22.72 -31.70 26.59
N LEU A 318 -21.79 -31.00 27.26
CA LEU A 318 -21.73 -30.93 28.71
C LEU A 318 -22.90 -30.14 29.31
N ALA A 319 -23.30 -29.02 28.69
CA ALA A 319 -24.47 -28.25 29.09
C ALA A 319 -25.77 -29.07 28.92
N GLU A 320 -25.93 -29.78 27.81
CA GLU A 320 -27.07 -30.68 27.56
C GLU A 320 -27.14 -31.83 28.57
N ALA A 321 -26.01 -32.48 28.85
CA ALA A 321 -25.94 -33.53 29.86
C ALA A 321 -26.32 -33.02 31.26
N ARG A 322 -25.92 -31.79 31.61
CA ARG A 322 -26.29 -31.15 32.89
C ARG A 322 -27.78 -30.83 32.98
N VAL A 323 -28.37 -30.26 31.93
CA VAL A 323 -29.83 -30.03 31.85
C VAL A 323 -30.57 -31.36 32.00
N ALA A 324 -30.21 -32.38 31.22
CA ALA A 324 -30.86 -33.69 31.28
C ALA A 324 -30.72 -34.37 32.66
N LYS A 325 -29.54 -34.27 33.29
CA LYS A 325 -29.30 -34.79 34.65
C LYS A 325 -30.14 -34.03 35.69
N PHE A 326 -30.28 -32.72 35.54
CA PHE A 326 -31.09 -31.89 36.43
C PHE A 326 -32.58 -32.20 36.32
N GLU A 327 -33.09 -32.31 35.09
CA GLU A 327 -34.48 -32.65 34.79
C GLU A 327 -34.86 -34.04 35.34
N LYS A 328 -34.04 -35.07 35.06
CA LYS A 328 -34.25 -36.44 35.54
C LYS A 328 -34.04 -36.60 37.06
N GLY A 329 -33.32 -35.69 37.70
CA GLY A 329 -32.89 -35.78 39.09
C GLY A 329 -33.67 -34.86 40.04
N PRO A 330 -33.08 -33.71 40.45
CA PRO A 330 -33.73 -32.74 41.36
C PRO A 330 -35.12 -32.29 40.91
N MET A 331 -35.31 -31.97 39.63
CA MET A 331 -36.60 -31.44 39.14
C MET A 331 -37.71 -32.51 39.19
N ALA A 332 -37.50 -33.70 38.61
CA ALA A 332 -38.45 -34.80 38.70
C ALA A 332 -38.76 -35.20 40.16
N THR A 333 -37.77 -35.13 41.05
CA THR A 333 -37.97 -35.40 42.49
C THR A 333 -38.85 -34.32 43.14
N PHE A 334 -38.66 -33.05 42.78
CA PHE A 334 -39.48 -31.93 43.25
C PHE A 334 -40.93 -32.02 42.72
N GLN A 335 -41.11 -32.24 41.41
CA GLN A 335 -42.43 -32.40 40.76
C GLN A 335 -43.23 -33.60 41.30
N ARG A 336 -42.58 -34.71 41.66
CA ARG A 336 -43.26 -35.85 42.30
C ARG A 336 -43.71 -35.58 43.73
N ALA A 337 -43.14 -34.56 44.37
CA ALA A 337 -43.31 -34.29 45.78
C ALA A 337 -44.25 -33.08 46.03
N VAL A 338 -44.37 -32.17 45.06
CA VAL A 338 -45.41 -31.13 45.01
C VAL A 338 -46.55 -31.65 44.13
N PRO A 339 -47.76 -31.91 44.63
CA PRO A 339 -48.90 -32.23 43.76
C PRO A 339 -49.14 -31.09 42.76
N PRO A 340 -49.56 -31.37 41.51
CA PRO A 340 -50.03 -30.33 40.61
C PRO A 340 -51.08 -29.52 41.35
N GLN A 341 -50.88 -28.21 41.49
CA GLN A 341 -52.02 -27.36 41.82
C GLN A 341 -52.98 -27.49 40.65
N GLU A 342 -54.22 -27.95 40.90
CA GLU A 342 -55.29 -27.82 39.93
C GLU A 342 -55.38 -26.35 39.56
N GLU A 343 -54.98 -26.02 38.34
CA GLU A 343 -55.22 -24.69 37.79
C GLU A 343 -56.73 -24.44 37.85
N PRO A 344 -57.19 -23.27 38.33
CA PRO A 344 -58.58 -22.90 38.14
C PRO A 344 -58.86 -22.94 36.64
N LYS A 345 -59.84 -23.76 36.22
CA LYS A 345 -60.41 -23.74 34.87
C LYS A 345 -60.79 -22.30 34.55
N VAL A 346 -59.94 -21.59 33.82
CA VAL A 346 -60.28 -20.31 33.23
C VAL A 346 -61.16 -20.63 32.03
N ALA A 347 -62.43 -20.24 32.15
CA ALA A 347 -63.41 -20.34 31.10
C ALA A 347 -62.89 -19.64 29.83
N SER A 348 -62.86 -20.38 28.73
CA SER A 348 -62.74 -19.83 27.39
C SER A 348 -63.95 -18.94 27.11
N SER A 349 -63.75 -17.64 27.02
CA SER A 349 -64.65 -16.71 26.34
C SER A 349 -64.01 -16.35 24.99
N PRO A 350 -64.68 -16.56 23.85
CA PRO A 350 -64.21 -16.10 22.56
C PRO A 350 -64.56 -14.62 22.41
N ALA A 351 -63.54 -13.77 22.37
CA ALA A 351 -63.67 -12.38 21.93
C ALA A 351 -63.15 -12.29 20.49
N GLU A 352 -64.12 -12.34 19.60
CA GLU A 352 -64.09 -11.87 18.22
C GLU A 352 -63.70 -10.39 18.22
N ILE A 353 -62.55 -10.05 17.61
CA ILE A 353 -62.16 -8.68 17.29
C ILE A 353 -61.79 -8.69 15.81
N GLU A 354 -62.74 -8.15 15.05
CA GLU A 354 -62.58 -7.64 13.69
C GLU A 354 -61.59 -6.46 13.63
N GLU A 355 -61.21 -6.16 12.39
CA GLU A 355 -60.58 -4.94 11.86
C GLU A 355 -59.08 -5.03 11.50
N PRO A 356 -58.60 -4.24 10.52
CA PRO A 356 -59.16 -4.09 9.19
C PRO A 356 -58.10 -4.19 8.09
N VAL A 357 -58.60 -4.35 6.86
CA VAL A 357 -57.89 -4.22 5.59
C VAL A 357 -57.23 -2.84 5.46
N ALA A 358 -55.95 -2.82 5.12
CA ALA A 358 -55.29 -1.66 4.50
C ALA A 358 -54.20 -2.15 3.51
N GLU A 359 -54.55 -2.15 2.22
CA GLU A 359 -53.59 -1.98 1.11
C GLU A 359 -53.00 -0.56 1.18
N PRO A 360 -51.76 -0.36 0.71
CA PRO A 360 -51.67 0.22 -0.64
C PRO A 360 -50.47 -0.26 -1.49
N LEU A 361 -50.76 -0.43 -2.79
CA LEU A 361 -50.11 0.16 -3.98
C LEU A 361 -48.57 0.16 -4.16
N GLY A 362 -48.19 -0.15 -5.41
CA GLY A 362 -47.11 0.52 -6.16
C GLY A 362 -45.83 -0.31 -6.27
N GLU A 363 -45.57 -1.07 -7.34
CA GLU A 363 -45.01 -0.63 -8.64
C GLU A 363 -43.68 0.12 -8.53
N GLU A 364 -42.62 -0.50 -9.08
CA GLU A 364 -41.48 0.04 -9.86
C GLU A 364 -40.28 -0.93 -9.66
N ASP A 365 -39.93 -1.78 -10.62
CA ASP A 365 -39.20 -1.52 -11.87
C ASP A 365 -37.75 -1.09 -11.62
N GLU A 366 -36.77 -2.00 -11.81
CA GLU A 366 -35.37 -1.73 -12.17
C GLU A 366 -34.63 -3.08 -12.34
N MET A 367 -34.34 -3.50 -13.59
CA MET A 367 -33.13 -3.20 -14.38
C MET A 367 -31.94 -4.05 -13.89
N GLU A 368 -31.65 -5.20 -14.51
CA GLU A 368 -30.80 -5.34 -15.71
C GLU A 368 -29.35 -4.91 -15.43
N ASP A 369 -28.47 -5.88 -15.14
CA ASP A 369 -27.00 -5.82 -15.30
C ASP A 369 -26.54 -7.30 -15.31
N ALA A 370 -26.16 -7.91 -16.43
CA ALA A 370 -24.96 -7.69 -17.25
C ALA A 370 -23.67 -8.06 -16.49
N GLU A 371 -23.27 -9.34 -16.55
CA GLU A 371 -21.85 -9.71 -16.49
C GLU A 371 -21.56 -10.78 -17.55
N GLU A 372 -21.21 -10.23 -18.70
CA GLU A 372 -20.45 -10.79 -19.82
C GLU A 372 -18.96 -10.68 -19.45
N GLU A 373 -18.16 -11.66 -19.91
CA GLU A 373 -16.70 -11.61 -20.13
C GLU A 373 -15.74 -11.42 -18.92
N ASP A 374 -14.85 -12.40 -18.69
CA ASP A 374 -13.52 -12.30 -19.29
C ASP A 374 -12.73 -13.62 -19.19
N GLU A 375 -12.54 -14.25 -20.35
CA GLU A 375 -11.42 -15.12 -20.67
C GLU A 375 -10.20 -14.22 -20.89
N MET A 376 -9.19 -14.22 -20.01
CA MET A 376 -7.82 -13.88 -20.37
C MET A 376 -6.87 -14.17 -19.20
N GLU A 377 -5.99 -15.17 -19.35
CA GLU A 377 -4.58 -15.17 -18.95
C GLU A 377 -4.05 -16.62 -18.92
N GLU A 378 -3.87 -17.19 -20.12
CA GLU A 378 -3.05 -18.38 -20.33
C GLU A 378 -1.96 -18.03 -21.37
N GLU A 379 -1.08 -17.08 -21.03
CA GLU A 379 0.13 -16.79 -21.81
C GLU A 379 1.21 -16.13 -20.94
N MET A 380 1.95 -16.95 -20.17
CA MET A 380 3.29 -16.59 -19.69
C MET A 380 4.07 -17.85 -19.21
N GLU A 381 4.14 -18.87 -20.07
CA GLU A 381 5.16 -19.93 -19.97
C GLU A 381 5.96 -19.99 -21.28
N GLU A 382 6.78 -18.97 -21.53
CA GLU A 382 7.91 -19.12 -22.42
C GLU A 382 9.08 -18.28 -21.89
N GLU A 383 10.30 -18.77 -22.10
CA GLU A 383 11.58 -18.21 -21.61
C GLU A 383 12.03 -18.58 -20.19
N ARG A 384 12.15 -19.88 -19.95
CA ARG A 384 13.29 -20.40 -19.16
C ARG A 384 14.00 -21.52 -19.90
N GLN A 385 15.07 -21.17 -20.62
CA GLN A 385 16.17 -22.07 -20.97
C GLN A 385 17.50 -21.31 -21.10
N PRO A 386 18.64 -22.01 -20.95
CA PRO A 386 19.69 -21.64 -20.00
C PRO A 386 21.04 -21.27 -20.65
N GLU A 387 21.98 -20.79 -19.83
CA GLU A 387 23.42 -20.94 -20.08
C GLU A 387 23.99 -22.14 -19.31
#